data_AF-A0A6B3GQ62-F1
#
_entry.id   AF-A0A6B3GQ62-F1
#
_cell.length_a   1.000
_cell.length_b   1.000
_cell.length_c   1.000
_cell.angle_alpha   90.00
_cell.angle_beta   90.00
_cell.angle_gamma   90.00
#
_symmetry.space_group_name_H-M   'P 1'
#
loop_
_entity.id
_entity.type
_entity.pdbx_description
1 polymer ?
#
loop_
_entity_poly.entity_id
_entity_poly.type
_entity_poly.pdbx_seq_one_letter_code
_entity_poly.pdbx_strand_id
1 'polypeptide(L)'
;FRSILVPLKAALGFLLSVVAALGAVVAVFQWGWLGSLFGVEQTGPIMSMMPIFMVGVVFGLAMDYEVFLVTRMREAYVHGESPGQAIVTGFKHGARVVTAAAVIMMAVFSGFIGSSEQ
;
A
#
# COMPACT_ATOMS: atom_id res chain seq x y z
N PHE A 1 -4.41 -27.26 -4.29
CA PHE A 1 -3.45 -26.67 -3.32
C PHE A 1 -4.22 -25.98 -2.20
N ARG A 2 -4.41 -26.67 -1.07
CA ARG A 2 -4.97 -26.09 0.16
C ARG A 2 -3.89 -25.24 0.84
N SER A 3 -3.54 -24.09 0.27
CA SER A 3 -2.59 -23.19 0.93
C SER A 3 -3.36 -22.09 1.64
N ILE A 4 -3.74 -22.36 2.89
CA ILE A 4 -4.24 -21.33 3.83
C ILE A 4 -3.09 -20.39 4.25
N LEU A 5 -1.85 -20.88 4.17
CA LEU A 5 -0.64 -20.13 4.51
C LEU A 5 -0.39 -18.94 3.55
N VAL A 6 -0.77 -19.06 2.28
CA VAL A 6 -0.57 -17.99 1.29
C VAL A 6 -1.49 -16.78 1.54
N PRO A 7 -2.81 -16.96 1.76
CA PRO A 7 -3.68 -15.87 2.21
C PRO A 7 -3.27 -15.31 3.57
N LEU A 8 -2.85 -16.17 4.51
CA LEU A 8 -2.48 -15.72 5.85
C LEU A 8 -1.26 -14.80 5.85
N LYS A 9 -0.20 -15.15 5.11
CA LYS A 9 0.98 -14.26 4.99
C LYS A 9 0.63 -12.93 4.32
N ALA A 10 -0.29 -12.94 3.34
CA ALA A 10 -0.74 -11.73 2.65
C ALA A 10 -1.54 -10.83 3.61
N ALA A 11 -2.49 -11.41 4.35
CA ALA A 11 -3.27 -10.70 5.37
C ALA A 11 -2.39 -10.11 6.48
N LEU A 12 -1.38 -10.86 6.94
CA LEU A 12 -0.42 -10.35 7.92
C LEU A 12 0.42 -9.20 7.37
N GLY A 13 0.89 -9.31 6.12
CA GLY A 13 1.61 -8.23 5.44
C GLY A 13 0.76 -6.97 5.28
N PHE A 14 -0.53 -7.14 4.97
CA PHE A 14 -1.50 -6.05 4.91
C PHE A 14 -1.71 -5.40 6.27
N LEU A 15 -1.97 -6.19 7.32
CA LEU A 15 -2.13 -5.69 8.70
C LEU A 15 -0.90 -4.90 9.16
N LEU A 16 0.30 -5.44 8.89
CA LEU A 16 1.55 -4.75 9.19
C LEU A 16 1.66 -3.40 8.46
N SER A 17 1.25 -3.36 7.19
CA SER A 17 1.26 -2.13 6.39
C SER A 17 0.27 -1.10 6.93
N VAL A 18 -0.91 -1.51 7.36
CA VAL A 18 -1.93 -0.64 7.98
C VAL A 18 -1.42 -0.06 9.29
N VAL A 19 -0.85 -0.91 10.17
CA VAL A 19 -0.28 -0.47 11.44
C VAL A 19 0.90 0.47 11.22
N ALA A 20 1.76 0.20 10.23
CA ALA A 20 2.87 1.08 9.88
C ALA A 20 2.38 2.43 9.35
N ALA A 21 1.35 2.46 8.50
CA ALA A 21 0.77 3.70 7.99
C ALA A 21 0.11 4.53 9.11
N LEU A 22 -0.71 3.92 9.97
CA LEU A 22 -1.29 4.56 11.15
C LEU A 22 -0.23 5.08 12.11
N GLY A 23 0.79 4.26 12.40
CA GLY A 23 1.91 4.63 13.23
C GLY A 23 2.70 5.80 12.66
N ALA A 24 2.93 5.83 11.35
CA ALA A 24 3.60 6.95 10.68
C ALA A 24 2.80 8.25 10.77
N VAL A 25 1.47 8.20 10.54
CA VAL A 25 0.60 9.38 10.69
C VAL A 25 0.61 9.88 12.14
N VAL A 26 0.47 8.99 13.11
CA VAL A 26 0.55 9.34 14.55
C VAL A 26 1.92 9.93 14.89
N ALA A 27 3.01 9.33 14.42
CA ALA A 27 4.37 9.82 14.70
C ALA A 27 4.64 11.21 14.10
N VAL A 28 4.12 11.49 12.91
CA VAL A 28 4.28 12.79 12.26
C VAL A 28 3.38 13.86 12.89
N PHE A 29 2.09 13.58 13.07
CA PHE A 29 1.09 14.59 13.46
C PHE A 29 0.87 14.70 14.98
N GLN A 30 1.01 13.60 15.73
CA GLN A 30 0.83 13.62 17.20
C GLN A 30 2.16 13.71 17.94
N TRP A 31 3.19 12.97 17.50
CA TRP A 31 4.52 13.02 18.14
C TRP A 31 5.45 14.09 17.56
N GLY A 32 5.08 14.70 16.43
CA GLY A 32 5.80 15.83 15.86
C GLY A 32 7.18 15.50 15.27
N TRP A 33 7.46 14.23 14.94
CA TRP A 33 8.78 13.81 14.42
C TRP A 33 9.24 14.58 13.17
N LEU A 34 8.30 15.10 12.38
CA LEU A 34 8.55 15.87 11.15
C LEU A 34 8.07 17.34 11.26
N GLY A 35 7.70 17.79 12.47
CA GLY A 35 7.09 19.11 12.69
C GLY A 35 7.95 20.29 12.24
N SER A 36 9.28 20.19 12.39
CA SER A 36 10.22 21.24 11.96
C SER A 36 10.45 21.30 10.45
N LEU A 37 10.13 20.23 9.70
CA LEU A 37 10.32 20.13 8.24
C LEU A 37 9.05 20.51 7.46
N PHE A 38 7.88 20.31 8.06
CA PHE A 38 6.57 20.59 7.46
C PHE A 38 5.83 21.78 8.10
N GLY A 39 6.45 22.49 9.06
CA GLY A 39 5.88 23.70 9.67
C GLY A 39 4.67 23.44 10.58
N VAL A 40 4.55 22.23 11.13
CA VAL A 40 3.44 21.85 12.02
C VAL A 40 3.75 22.35 13.43
N GLU A 41 3.46 23.62 13.73
CA GLU A 41 3.67 24.21 15.06
C GLU A 41 2.60 23.79 16.09
N GLN A 42 1.50 23.14 15.66
CA GLN A 42 0.46 22.62 16.55
C GLN A 42 0.19 21.14 16.27
N THR A 43 0.75 20.27 17.11
CA THR A 43 0.32 18.87 17.20
C THR A 43 -1.12 18.83 17.70
N GLY A 44 -2.07 18.61 16.79
CA GLY A 44 -3.50 18.55 17.09
C GLY A 44 -4.03 17.12 17.08
N PRO A 45 -5.20 16.84 17.72
CA PRO A 45 -5.88 15.57 17.57
C PRO A 45 -6.19 15.30 16.10
N ILE A 46 -5.83 14.13 15.60
CA ILE A 46 -6.21 13.67 14.26
C ILE A 46 -7.74 13.54 14.25
N MET A 47 -8.42 14.16 13.27
CA MET A 47 -9.86 13.98 13.10
C MET A 47 -10.20 12.49 13.00
N SER A 48 -11.21 12.01 13.74
CA SER A 48 -11.60 10.59 13.77
C SER A 48 -11.91 10.00 12.38
N MET A 49 -12.18 10.85 11.39
CA MET A 49 -12.43 10.48 10.00
C MET A 49 -11.16 10.15 9.20
N MET A 50 -10.00 10.72 9.55
CA MET A 50 -8.73 10.53 8.82
C MET A 50 -8.23 9.07 8.86
N PRO A 51 -8.18 8.37 10.01
CA PRO A 51 -7.83 6.96 10.06
C PRO A 51 -8.77 6.08 9.23
N ILE A 52 -10.06 6.41 9.20
CA ILE A 52 -11.07 5.65 8.44
C ILE A 52 -10.80 5.78 6.94
N PHE A 53 -10.60 7.00 6.44
CA PHE A 53 -10.23 7.21 5.04
C PHE A 53 -8.91 6.53 4.68
N MET A 54 -7.89 6.64 5.54
CA MET A 54 -6.60 6.02 5.26
C MET A 54 -6.69 4.50 5.21
N VAL A 55 -7.41 3.86 6.14
CA VAL A 55 -7.62 2.41 6.09
C VAL A 55 -8.36 2.03 4.81
N GLY A 56 -9.39 2.80 4.41
CA GLY A 56 -10.10 2.59 3.15
C GLY A 56 -9.20 2.70 1.91
N VAL A 57 -8.34 3.73 1.85
CA VAL A 57 -7.39 3.94 0.75
C VAL A 57 -6.33 2.84 0.72
N VAL A 58 -5.71 2.50 1.87
CA VAL A 58 -4.70 1.44 1.96
C VAL A 58 -5.30 0.09 1.58
N PHE A 59 -6.53 -0.19 2.02
CA PHE A 59 -7.25 -1.40 1.64
C PHE A 59 -7.53 -1.47 0.14
N GLY A 60 -8.04 -0.39 -0.46
CA GLY A 60 -8.27 -0.31 -1.91
C GLY A 60 -6.99 -0.53 -2.72
N LEU A 61 -5.91 0.17 -2.35
CA LEU A 61 -4.61 0.01 -3.00
C LEU A 61 -4.07 -1.41 -2.87
N ALA A 62 -4.18 -2.02 -1.69
CA ALA A 62 -3.71 -3.39 -1.47
C ALA A 62 -4.49 -4.40 -2.30
N MET A 63 -5.82 -4.27 -2.39
CA MET A 63 -6.65 -5.17 -3.21
C MET A 63 -6.30 -5.06 -4.69
N ASP A 64 -6.12 -3.84 -5.21
CA ASP A 64 -5.79 -3.62 -6.61
C ASP A 64 -4.43 -4.25 -6.97
N TYR A 65 -3.43 -4.11 -6.10
CA TYR A 65 -2.11 -4.70 -6.31
C TYR A 65 -2.11 -6.22 -6.18
N GLU A 66 -2.79 -6.77 -5.18
CA GLU A 66 -2.84 -8.21 -4.95
C GLU A 66 -3.59 -8.90 -6.08
N VAL A 67 -4.75 -8.38 -6.49
CA VAL A 67 -5.53 -8.93 -7.60
C VAL A 67 -4.74 -8.85 -8.90
N PHE A 68 -4.07 -7.74 -9.19
CA PHE A 68 -3.28 -7.60 -10.41
C PHE A 68 -2.11 -8.60 -10.45
N LEU A 69 -1.37 -8.72 -9.35
CA LEU A 69 -0.19 -9.58 -9.27
C LEU A 69 -0.58 -11.07 -9.28
N VAL A 70 -1.64 -11.45 -8.56
CA VAL A 70 -2.17 -12.81 -8.54
C VAL A 70 -2.74 -13.21 -9.90
N THR A 71 -3.44 -12.30 -10.59
CA THR A 71 -3.99 -12.57 -11.92
C THR A 71 -2.88 -12.92 -12.92
N ARG A 72 -1.77 -12.16 -12.91
CA ARG A 72 -0.60 -12.45 -13.77
C ARG A 72 0.09 -13.77 -13.43
N MET A 73 0.24 -14.10 -12.15
CA MET A 73 0.77 -15.40 -11.73
C MET A 73 -0.14 -16.55 -12.16
N ARG A 74 -1.46 -16.36 -12.07
CA ARG A 74 -2.46 -17.34 -12.51
C ARG A 74 -2.43 -17.52 -14.03
N GLU A 75 -2.29 -16.45 -14.80
CA GLU A 75 -2.14 -16.51 -16.26
C GLU A 75 -0.94 -17.37 -16.66
N ALA A 76 0.25 -17.12 -16.08
CA ALA A 76 1.46 -17.90 -16.36
C ALA A 76 1.28 -19.39 -15.99
N TYR A 77 0.62 -19.68 -14.86
CA TYR A 77 0.33 -21.04 -14.43
C TYR A 77 -0.63 -21.77 -15.37
N VAL A 78 -1.70 -21.10 -15.84
CA VAL A 78 -2.67 -21.69 -16.77
C VAL A 78 -2.07 -21.96 -18.15
N HIS A 79 -1.04 -21.20 -18.56
CA HIS A 79 -0.29 -21.43 -19.80
C HIS A 79 0.75 -22.57 -19.72
N GLY A 80 0.76 -23.32 -18.61
CA GLY A 80 1.56 -24.55 -18.48
C GLY A 80 2.88 -24.38 -17.72
N GLU A 81 3.16 -23.20 -17.15
CA GLU A 81 4.33 -23.04 -16.29
C GLU A 81 4.17 -23.77 -14.94
N SER A 82 5.27 -24.34 -14.45
CA SER A 82 5.31 -24.90 -13.10
C SER A 82 5.02 -23.82 -12.04
N PRO A 83 4.46 -24.16 -10.86
CA PRO A 83 4.08 -23.16 -9.85
C PRO A 83 5.20 -22.18 -9.47
N GLY A 84 6.44 -22.67 -9.38
CA GLY A 84 7.60 -21.83 -9.06
C GLY A 84 7.95 -20.87 -10.20
N GLN A 85 7.89 -21.33 -11.46
CA GLN A 85 8.16 -20.50 -12.63
C GLN A 85 7.05 -19.47 -12.84
N ALA A 86 5.78 -19.85 -12.67
CA ALA A 86 4.64 -18.94 -12.77
C ALA A 86 4.72 -17.76 -11.79
N ILE A 87 5.25 -17.98 -10.57
CA ILE A 87 5.51 -16.90 -9.61
C ILE A 87 6.59 -15.96 -10.13
N VAL A 88 7.71 -16.48 -10.63
CA VAL A 88 8.82 -15.67 -11.15
C VAL A 88 8.40 -14.89 -12.39
N THR A 89 7.73 -15.55 -13.35
CA THR A 89 7.26 -14.93 -14.59
C THR A 89 6.16 -13.92 -14.32
N GLY A 90 5.18 -14.26 -13.48
CA GLY A 90 4.10 -13.36 -13.08
C GLY A 90 4.61 -12.14 -12.33
N PHE A 91 5.59 -12.32 -11.44
CA PHE A 91 6.22 -11.20 -10.72
C PHE A 91 7.03 -10.31 -11.67
N LYS A 92 7.82 -10.88 -12.59
CA LYS A 92 8.67 -10.09 -13.51
C LYS A 92 7.86 -9.17 -14.43
N HIS A 93 6.71 -9.64 -14.91
CA HIS A 93 5.81 -8.84 -15.75
C HIS A 93 4.89 -7.94 -14.91
N GLY A 94 4.38 -8.44 -13.78
CA GLY A 94 3.47 -7.70 -12.91
C GLY A 94 4.16 -6.54 -12.17
N ALA A 95 5.39 -6.74 -11.71
CA ALA A 95 6.11 -5.76 -10.90
C ALA A 95 6.29 -4.40 -11.60
N ARG A 96 6.58 -4.38 -12.91
CA ARG A 96 6.74 -3.11 -13.66
C ARG A 96 5.48 -2.26 -13.65
N VAL A 97 4.31 -2.87 -13.82
CA VAL A 97 3.02 -2.16 -13.83
C VAL A 97 2.67 -1.69 -12.43
N VAL A 98 2.88 -2.54 -11.41
CA VAL A 98 2.66 -2.17 -10.00
C VAL A 98 3.55 -1.02 -9.59
N THR A 99 4.84 -1.05 -9.94
CA THR A 99 5.78 0.05 -9.65
C THR A 99 5.37 1.34 -10.36
N ALA A 100 4.97 1.27 -11.63
CA ALA A 100 4.48 2.45 -12.35
C ALA A 100 3.25 3.07 -11.67
N ALA A 101 2.26 2.25 -11.29
CA ALA A 101 1.08 2.70 -10.58
C ALA A 101 1.42 3.30 -9.20
N ALA A 102 2.33 2.66 -8.45
CA ALA A 102 2.79 3.15 -7.15
C ALA A 102 3.46 4.53 -7.28
N VAL A 103 4.32 4.73 -8.29
CA VAL A 103 4.98 6.02 -8.54
C VAL A 103 3.96 7.11 -8.88
N ILE A 104 2.95 6.80 -9.71
CA ILE A 104 1.88 7.74 -10.05
C ILE A 104 1.10 8.14 -8.79
N MET A 105 0.69 7.17 -7.98
CA MET A 105 -0.05 7.43 -6.73
C MET A 105 0.78 8.25 -5.76
N MET A 106 2.06 7.92 -5.58
CA MET A 106 2.98 8.73 -4.77
C MET A 106 3.07 10.17 -5.28
N ALA A 107 3.17 10.38 -6.60
CA ALA A 107 3.24 11.73 -7.17
C ALA A 107 1.95 12.54 -6.91
N VAL A 108 0.77 11.92 -7.09
CA VAL A 108 -0.53 12.56 -6.85
C VAL A 108 -0.70 12.92 -5.37
N PHE A 109 -0.47 11.97 -4.47
CA PHE A 109 -0.57 12.23 -3.02
C PHE A 109 0.47 13.23 -2.53
N SER A 110 1.70 13.18 -3.04
CA SER A 110 2.73 14.17 -2.70
C SER A 110 2.35 15.57 -3.18
N GLY A 111 1.65 15.69 -4.32
CA GLY A 111 1.10 16.95 -4.80
C GLY A 111 0.12 17.59 -3.83
N PHE A 112 -0.69 16.79 -3.12
CA PHE A 112 -1.63 17.30 -2.11
C PHE A 112 -0.93 17.84 -0.84
N ILE A 113 0.31 17.44 -0.56
CA ILE A 113 1.05 17.91 0.62
C ILE A 113 1.38 19.40 0.52
N GLY A 114 1.66 19.88 -0.71
CA GLY A 114 1.99 21.28 -0.98
C GLY A 114 0.79 22.15 -1.39
N SER A 115 -0.36 21.55 -1.69
CA SER A 115 -1.59 22.31 -1.91
C SER A 115 -2.14 22.75 -0.56
N SER A 116 -1.73 23.92 -0.10
CA SER A 116 -2.41 24.62 0.97
C SER A 116 -3.86 24.88 0.52
N GLU A 117 -4.80 24.09 1.01
CA GLU A 117 -6.20 24.51 1.06
C GLU A 117 -6.23 25.83 1.84
N GLN A 118 -6.59 26.91 1.13
CA GLN A 118 -7.16 28.10 1.75
C GLN A 118 -8.54 27.77 2.29
#